data_AF-A0A0R2JK54-F1
#
_entry.id   AF-A0A0R2JK54-F1
#
_cell.length_a   1.000
_cell.length_b   1.000
_cell.length_c   1.000
_cell.angle_alpha   90.00
_cell.angle_beta   90.00
_cell.angle_gamma   90.00
#
_symmetry.space_group_name_H-M   'P 1'
#
loop_
_entity.id
_entity.type
_entity.pdbx_description
1 polymer ?
#
loop_
_entity_poly.entity_id
_entity_poly.type
_entity_poly.pdbx_seq_one_letter_code
_entity_poly.pdbx_strand_id
1 'polypeptide(L)'
;MADTITNESFQDLIDDLTKGGPVVGEKKYAITDFFHLKDAEGNEQIFSNIDILKRADDTFWMPLEADRHTLTNITTYQIYTQASDSWSSINDWFETEAI
;
A
#
# COMPACT_ATOMS: atom_id res chain seq x y z
N MET A 1 8.55 11.88 -6.43
CA MET A 1 7.40 11.66 -7.34
C MET A 1 6.95 10.25 -7.07
N ALA A 2 5.77 10.06 -6.48
CA ALA A 2 5.22 8.73 -6.27
C ALA A 2 4.69 8.19 -7.60
N ASP A 3 5.15 7.00 -8.01
CA ASP A 3 4.64 6.34 -9.20
C ASP A 3 3.19 5.88 -8.95
N THR A 4 2.29 6.27 -9.85
CA THR A 4 0.88 5.90 -9.80
C THR A 4 0.47 5.24 -11.11
N ILE A 5 -0.31 4.17 -11.02
CA ILE A 5 -0.86 3.43 -12.16
C ILE A 5 -2.37 3.55 -12.06
N THR A 6 -3.03 4.11 -13.08
CA THR A 6 -4.49 4.26 -13.11
C THR A 6 -5.07 3.46 -14.26
N ASN A 7 -6.13 2.67 -14.02
CA ASN A 7 -6.73 1.80 -15.02
C ASN A 7 -8.22 1.49 -14.77
N GLU A 8 -8.95 1.12 -15.82
CA GLU A 8 -10.42 0.98 -15.81
C GLU A 8 -10.96 -0.17 -14.94
N SER A 9 -10.09 -1.11 -14.52
CA SER A 9 -10.50 -2.24 -13.68
C SER A 9 -9.35 -2.74 -12.82
N PHE A 10 -9.68 -3.24 -11.63
CA PHE A 10 -8.70 -3.78 -10.68
C PHE A 10 -7.89 -4.96 -11.27
N GLN A 11 -8.50 -5.77 -12.14
CA GLN A 11 -7.77 -6.82 -12.86
C GLN A 11 -6.76 -6.26 -13.86
N ASP A 12 -7.09 -5.16 -14.54
CA ASP A 12 -6.18 -4.50 -15.49
C ASP A 12 -5.07 -3.75 -14.76
N LEU A 13 -5.38 -3.20 -13.58
CA LEU A 13 -4.36 -2.68 -12.66
C LEU A 13 -3.37 -3.75 -12.25
N ILE A 14 -3.83 -4.92 -11.81
CA ILE A 14 -2.94 -6.03 -11.46
C ILE A 14 -2.17 -6.51 -12.69
N ASP A 15 -2.80 -6.58 -13.86
CA ASP A 15 -2.12 -6.91 -15.12
C ASP A 15 -0.98 -5.91 -15.40
N ASP A 16 -1.25 -4.61 -15.38
CA ASP A 16 -0.27 -3.56 -15.63
C ASP A 16 0.85 -3.55 -14.58
N LEU A 17 0.48 -3.77 -13.31
CA LEU A 17 1.40 -3.91 -12.19
C LEU A 17 2.29 -5.15 -12.36
N THR A 18 1.75 -6.25 -12.90
CA THR A 18 2.53 -7.46 -13.26
C THR A 18 3.39 -7.28 -14.51
N LYS A 19 3.04 -6.37 -15.45
CA LYS A 19 3.88 -6.07 -16.63
C LYS A 19 5.25 -5.54 -16.22
N GLY A 20 5.32 -4.74 -15.16
CA GLY A 20 6.60 -4.26 -14.63
C GLY A 20 7.39 -5.32 -13.85
N GLY A 21 6.79 -6.48 -13.54
CA GLY A 21 7.32 -7.48 -12.60
C GLY A 21 6.21 -8.13 -11.75
N PRO A 22 6.22 -9.46 -11.53
CA PRO A 22 5.09 -10.20 -10.99
C PRO A 22 4.75 -9.79 -9.55
N VAL A 23 3.46 -9.82 -9.20
CA VAL A 23 2.99 -9.70 -7.81
C VAL A 23 3.29 -11.01 -7.10
N VAL A 24 3.99 -10.93 -5.96
CA VAL A 24 4.41 -12.10 -5.18
C VAL A 24 3.71 -12.21 -3.83
N GLY A 25 2.96 -11.18 -3.45
CA GLY A 25 2.14 -11.20 -2.25
C GLY A 25 1.06 -10.13 -2.29
N GLU A 26 -0.10 -10.46 -1.73
CA GLU A 26 -1.16 -9.50 -1.45
C GLU A 26 -1.50 -9.68 0.04
N LYS A 27 -1.50 -8.59 0.79
CA LYS A 27 -2.06 -8.57 2.14
C LYS A 27 -3.15 -7.50 2.20
N LYS A 28 -4.36 -7.94 2.51
CA LYS A 28 -5.51 -7.08 2.74
C LYS A 28 -5.72 -6.95 4.24
N TYR A 29 -5.80 -5.72 4.73
CA TYR A 29 -6.12 -5.44 6.12
C TYR A 29 -7.32 -4.51 6.17
N ALA A 30 -8.42 -5.05 6.70
CA ALA A 30 -9.56 -4.26 7.14
C ALA A 30 -9.48 -4.22 8.67
N ILE A 31 -8.93 -3.14 9.23
CA ILE A 31 -8.99 -2.90 10.67
C ILE A 31 -10.13 -1.90 10.90
N THR A 32 -10.84 -2.08 12.01
CA THR A 32 -11.90 -1.17 12.46
C THR A 32 -11.37 0.23 12.82
N ASP A 33 -10.05 0.35 13.03
CA ASP A 33 -9.34 1.57 13.38
C ASP A 33 -8.58 2.09 12.16
N PHE A 34 -8.56 3.41 11.99
CA PHE A 34 -8.04 4.04 10.80
C PHE A 34 -6.52 3.93 10.73
N PHE A 35 -5.98 3.54 9.57
CA PHE A 35 -4.55 3.56 9.30
C PHE A 35 -4.10 4.95 8.90
N HIS A 36 -3.05 5.45 9.55
CA HIS A 36 -2.40 6.69 9.11
C HIS A 36 -1.19 6.32 8.27
N LEU A 37 -1.23 6.68 7.00
CA LEU A 37 -0.12 6.57 6.07
C LEU A 37 0.50 7.94 5.86
N LYS A 38 1.82 7.99 5.86
CA LYS A 38 2.58 9.20 5.59
C LYS A 38 3.39 8.99 4.32
N ASP A 39 3.12 9.84 3.34
CA ASP A 39 3.85 9.91 2.08
C ASP A 39 5.31 10.32 2.30
N ALA A 40 6.19 10.04 1.34
CA ALA A 40 7.56 10.55 1.32
C ALA A 40 7.62 12.09 1.34
N GLU A 41 6.58 12.77 0.86
CA GLU A 41 6.44 14.23 0.95
C GLU A 41 6.00 14.72 2.35
N GLY A 42 5.70 13.80 3.27
CA GLY A 42 5.25 14.08 4.62
C GLY A 42 3.74 14.31 4.74
N ASN A 43 2.98 14.08 3.67
CA ASN A 43 1.52 14.17 3.67
C ASN A 43 0.92 12.96 4.39
N GLU A 44 0.18 13.22 5.45
CA GLU A 44 -0.54 12.19 6.20
C GLU A 44 -1.92 11.97 5.60
N GLN A 45 -2.25 10.72 5.31
CA GLN A 45 -3.52 10.27 4.77
C GLN A 45 -4.07 9.17 5.66
N ILE A 46 -5.38 9.21 5.87
CA ILE A 46 -6.08 8.30 6.77
C ILE A 46 -6.92 7.36 5.91
N PHE A 47 -6.69 6.07 6.07
CA PHE A 47 -7.38 5.02 5.32
C PHE A 47 -8.12 4.11 6.27
N SER A 48 -9.34 3.71 5.91
CA SER A 48 -10.12 2.77 6.72
C SER A 48 -9.78 1.33 6.34
N ASN A 49 -9.38 1.13 5.08
CA ASN A 49 -8.97 -0.15 4.55
C ASN A 49 -7.68 0.02 3.76
N ILE A 50 -6.68 -0.82 4.04
CA ILE A 50 -5.44 -0.85 3.27
C ILE A 50 -5.30 -2.20 2.57
N ASP A 51 -4.98 -2.13 1.28
CA ASP A 51 -4.73 -3.30 0.45
C ASP A 51 -3.30 -3.16 -0.08
N ILE A 52 -2.36 -3.91 0.49
CA ILE A 52 -0.95 -3.78 0.14
C ILE A 52 -0.55 -4.95 -0.75
N LEU A 53 -0.14 -4.62 -1.95
CA LEU A 53 0.36 -5.51 -2.99
C LEU A 53 1.88 -5.47 -2.99
N LYS A 54 2.52 -6.59 -2.65
CA LYS A 54 3.96 -6.79 -2.72
C LYS A 54 4.36 -7.39 -4.08
N ARG A 55 5.30 -6.74 -4.76
CA ARG A 55 5.88 -7.21 -6.02
C ARG A 55 7.17 -7.99 -5.81
N ALA A 56 7.54 -8.79 -6.81
CA ALA A 56 8.79 -9.55 -6.86
C ALA A 56 10.04 -8.65 -6.77
N ASP A 57 9.89 -7.39 -7.17
CA ASP A 57 10.92 -6.36 -7.12
C ASP A 57 11.03 -5.70 -5.72
N ASP A 58 10.37 -6.27 -4.71
CA ASP A 58 10.28 -5.75 -3.33
C ASP A 58 9.61 -4.37 -3.21
N THR A 59 8.81 -3.99 -4.21
CA THR A 59 8.00 -2.77 -4.18
C THR A 59 6.59 -3.05 -3.68
N PHE A 60 6.05 -2.09 -2.93
CA PHE A 60 4.73 -2.13 -2.30
C PHE A 60 3.81 -1.13 -2.96
N TRP A 61 2.63 -1.61 -3.34
CA TRP A 61 1.63 -0.82 -4.05
C TRP A 61 0.30 -0.94 -3.33
N MET A 62 -0.44 0.17 -3.27
CA MET A 62 -1.74 0.20 -2.63
C MET A 62 -2.74 0.92 -3.52
N PRO A 63 -3.95 0.36 -3.73
CA PRO A 63 -5.02 1.06 -4.40
C PRO A 63 -5.57 2.14 -3.48
N LEU A 64 -5.82 3.33 -4.03
CA LEU A 64 -6.49 4.39 -3.29
C LEU A 64 -7.92 3.97 -2.99
N GLU A 65 -8.35 4.08 -1.73
CA GLU A 65 -9.69 3.64 -1.31
C GLU A 65 -10.80 4.44 -2.03
N ALA A 66 -10.52 5.72 -2.29
CA ALA A 66 -11.40 6.63 -3.04
C ALA A 66 -11.49 6.26 -4.54
N ASP A 67 -10.47 5.59 -5.07
CA ASP A 67 -10.33 5.30 -6.49
C ASP A 67 -9.67 3.93 -6.64
N ARG A 68 -10.49 2.87 -6.59
CA ARG A 68 -10.06 1.47 -6.81
C ARG A 68 -9.50 1.21 -8.22
N HIS A 69 -9.34 2.28 -9.00
CA HIS A 69 -8.75 2.31 -10.32
C HIS A 69 -7.34 2.90 -10.29
N THR A 70 -6.81 3.33 -9.13
CA THR A 70 -5.47 3.89 -9.03
C THR A 70 -4.62 3.16 -7.99
N LEU A 71 -3.53 2.54 -8.42
CA LEU A 71 -2.47 1.99 -7.58
C LEU A 71 -1.37 3.02 -7.37
N THR A 72 -1.00 3.24 -6.11
CA THR A 72 0.08 4.14 -5.73
C THR A 72 1.22 3.32 -5.15
N ASN A 73 2.45 3.63 -5.56
CA ASN A 73 3.64 3.03 -4.96
C ASN A 73 3.81 3.58 -3.53
N ILE A 74 3.60 2.73 -2.54
CA ILE A 74 3.72 3.06 -1.12
C ILE A 74 5.02 2.54 -0.48
N THR A 75 5.99 2.10 -1.28
CA THR A 75 7.26 1.54 -0.78
C THR A 75 8.00 2.50 0.15
N THR A 76 7.98 3.79 -0.17
CA THR A 76 8.65 4.84 0.63
C THR A 76 7.76 5.40 1.74
N TYR A 77 6.55 4.89 1.91
CA TYR A 77 5.59 5.43 2.85
C TYR A 77 5.83 4.85 4.22
N GLN A 78 5.37 5.58 5.23
CA GLN A 78 5.35 5.12 6.60
C GLN A 78 3.90 4.86 7.01
N ILE A 79 3.70 3.82 7.80
CA ILE A 79 2.43 3.48 8.41
C ILE A 79 2.56 3.65 9.92
N TYR A 80 1.62 4.36 10.49
CA TYR A 80 1.47 4.44 11.93
C TYR A 80 0.62 3.28 12.40
N THR A 81 1.14 2.51 13.36
CA THR A 81 0.38 1.45 14.03
C THR A 81 0.06 1.90 15.44
N GLN A 82 -1.24 1.93 15.78
CA GLN A 82 -1.64 2.19 17.17
C GLN A 82 -1.13 1.12 18.14
N ALA A 83 -0.98 -0.13 17.68
CA ALA A 83 -0.48 -1.22 18.50
C ALA A 83 0.95 -0.97 19.05
N SER A 84 1.81 -0.32 18.24
CA SER A 84 3.17 0.03 18.65
C SER A 84 3.35 1.53 18.92
N ASP A 85 2.28 2.32 18.83
CA ASP A 85 2.27 3.79 18.91
C ASP A 85 3.43 4.44 18.11
N SER A 86 3.75 3.87 16.94
CA SER A 86 4.98 4.19 16.21
C SER A 86 4.77 4.17 14.71
N TRP A 87 5.48 5.08 14.04
CA TRP A 87 5.61 5.10 12.58
C TRP A 87 6.65 4.09 12.14
N SER A 88 6.21 3.11 11.36
CA SER A 88 7.06 2.07 10.77
C SER A 88 7.02 2.22 9.26
N SER A 89 8.07 1.83 8.55
CA SER A 89 8.02 1.78 7.09
C SER A 89 7.03 0.70 6.64
N ILE A 90 6.38 0.89 5.49
CA ILE A 90 5.47 -0.14 4.95
C ILE A 90 6.17 -1.49 4.78
N ASN A 91 7.45 -1.49 4.38
CA ASN A 91 8.22 -2.73 4.25
C ASN A 91 8.32 -3.46 5.59
N ASP A 92 8.83 -2.77 6.62
CA ASP A 92 8.97 -3.31 7.99
C ASP A 92 7.63 -3.77 8.56
N TRP A 93 6.57 -2.99 8.34
CA TRP A 93 5.22 -3.33 8.75
C TRP A 93 4.64 -4.55 8.01
N PHE A 94 4.96 -4.70 6.72
CA PHE A 94 4.48 -5.84 5.93
C PHE A 94 5.20 -7.13 6.33
N GLU A 95 6.48 -7.03 6.68
CA GLU A 95 7.30 -8.13 7.18
C GLU A 95 6.99 -8.51 8.63
N THR A 96 6.59 -7.54 9.47
CA THR A 96 6.12 -7.84 10.82
C THR A 96 4.73 -8.49 10.74
N GLU A 97 4.68 -9.82 10.86
CA GLU A 97 3.42 -10.58 11.03
C GLU A 97 2.68 -10.26 12.35
N ALA A 98 3.01 -9.16 13.03
CA ALA A 98 2.43 -8.80 14.31
C ALA A 98 1.18 -7.92 14.13
N ILE A 99 0.03 -8.57 14.02
CA ILE A 99 -1.26 -8.04 14.51
C ILE A 99 -1.51 -8.63 15.89
#